data_AF-A0A3M3JT20-F1
#
_entry.id   AF-A0A3M3JT20-F1
#
_cell.length_a   1.000
_cell.length_b   1.000
_cell.length_c   1.000
_cell.angle_alpha   90.00
_cell.angle_beta   90.00
_cell.angle_gamma   90.00
#
_symmetry.space_group_name_H-M   'P 1'
#
loop_
_entity.id
_entity.type
_entity.pdbx_description
1 polymer ?
#
loop_
_entity_poly.entity_id
_entity_poly.type
_entity_poly.pdbx_seq_one_letter_code
_entity_poly.pdbx_strand_id
1 'polypeptide(L)'
;MSTQQRLLFGDEADAYEYWKDKEWKTHAVDLMVGSGKNRKIIATMYVRARDSAGAAKTAKYFDIKRYPRPSYHPRLAGPRELGCTRN
;
A
#
# COMPACT_ATOMS: atom_id res chain seq x y z
N MET A 1 8.77 -22.19 -14.65
CA MET A 1 7.79 -21.26 -14.06
C MET A 1 8.44 -20.62 -12.84
N SER A 2 9.01 -19.43 -12.99
CA SER A 2 9.65 -18.73 -11.87
C SER A 2 8.58 -17.98 -11.11
N THR A 3 8.19 -18.50 -9.95
CA THR A 3 7.41 -17.78 -8.96
C THR A 3 8.29 -16.62 -8.50
N GLN A 4 7.96 -15.38 -8.87
CA GLN A 4 8.56 -14.21 -8.23
C GLN A 4 8.16 -14.25 -6.76
N GLN A 5 8.99 -14.88 -5.93
CA GLN A 5 9.01 -14.64 -4.50
C GLN A 5 9.55 -13.23 -4.33
N ARG A 6 8.64 -12.25 -4.19
CA ARG A 6 9.00 -10.94 -3.65
C ARG A 6 9.51 -11.18 -2.23
N LEU A 7 10.83 -11.25 -2.10
CA LEU A 7 11.55 -11.11 -0.83
C LEU A 7 11.34 -9.67 -0.33
N LEU A 8 10.18 -9.40 0.28
CA LEU A 8 9.82 -8.12 0.92
C LEU A 8 9.52 -8.32 2.42
N PHE A 9 9.93 -9.47 2.98
CA PHE A 9 9.53 -9.92 4.31
C PHE A 9 10.02 -9.02 5.46
N GLY A 10 11.11 -8.26 5.27
CA GLY A 10 11.58 -7.31 6.29
C GLY A 10 10.65 -6.11 6.45
N ASP A 11 10.40 -5.38 5.35
CA ASP A 11 9.64 -4.13 5.42
C ASP A 11 8.16 -4.34 5.79
N GLU A 12 7.55 -5.44 5.36
CA GLU A 12 6.16 -5.73 5.71
C GLU A 12 6.02 -6.18 7.17
N ALA A 13 6.90 -7.04 7.68
CA ALA A 13 6.91 -7.42 9.09
C ALA A 13 7.21 -6.23 10.00
N ASP A 14 8.20 -5.41 9.63
CA ASP A 14 8.54 -4.17 10.32
C ASP A 14 7.34 -3.19 10.33
N ALA A 15 6.57 -3.13 9.24
CA ALA A 15 5.35 -2.34 9.18
C ALA A 15 4.29 -2.87 10.16
N TYR A 16 4.03 -4.17 10.16
CA TYR A 16 3.08 -4.77 11.10
C TYR A 16 3.48 -4.52 12.56
N GLU A 17 4.76 -4.69 12.90
CA GLU A 17 5.25 -4.44 14.25
C GLU A 17 5.14 -2.96 14.62
N TYR A 18 5.58 -2.06 13.76
CA TYR A 18 5.53 -0.61 14.02
C TYR A 18 4.10 -0.09 14.23
N TRP A 19 3.13 -0.63 13.50
CA TRP A 19 1.74 -0.20 13.53
C TRP A 19 0.86 -0.99 14.51
N LYS A 20 1.37 -2.03 15.20
CA LYS A 20 0.55 -2.95 16.01
C LYS A 20 -0.25 -2.22 17.10
N ASP A 21 0.39 -1.25 17.77
CA ASP A 21 -0.18 -0.55 18.93
C ASP A 21 -0.83 0.80 18.57
N LYS A 22 -0.89 1.15 17.28
CA LYS A 22 -1.36 2.47 16.82
C LYS A 22 -2.79 2.37 16.29
N GLU A 23 -3.70 3.17 16.84
CA GLU A 23 -5.10 3.24 16.41
C GLU A 23 -5.24 3.72 14.96
N TRP A 24 -4.40 4.67 14.56
CA TRP A 24 -4.36 5.20 13.19
C TRP A 24 -3.06 4.80 12.52
N LYS A 25 -3.18 4.17 11.35
CA LYS A 25 -2.08 3.59 10.59
C LYS A 25 -1.93 4.31 9.26
N THR A 26 -0.69 4.43 8.79
CA THR A 26 -0.44 4.87 7.43
C THR A 26 -0.37 3.65 6.52
N HIS A 27 -1.21 3.66 5.50
CA HIS A 27 -1.28 2.65 4.47
C HIS A 27 -0.69 3.19 3.17
N ALA A 28 0.17 2.40 2.53
CA ALA A 28 0.51 2.58 1.13
C ALA A 28 -0.57 1.86 0.30
N VAL A 29 -1.28 2.61 -0.53
CA VAL A 29 -2.33 2.08 -1.41
C VAL A 29 -1.81 2.09 -2.83
N ASP A 30 -1.47 0.91 -3.34
CA ASP A 30 -1.00 0.75 -4.71
C ASP A 30 -2.20 0.77 -5.67
N LEU A 31 -2.20 1.75 -6.57
CA LEU A 31 -3.16 1.86 -7.65
C LEU A 31 -2.65 1.01 -8.82
N MET A 32 -3.36 -0.07 -9.08
CA MET A 32 -3.03 -1.00 -10.14
C MET A 32 -4.00 -0.90 -11.30
N VAL A 33 -3.49 -0.86 -12.53
CA VAL A 33 -4.30 -0.94 -13.75
C VAL A 33 -3.87 -2.12 -14.62
N GLY A 34 -4.75 -2.52 -15.52
CA GLY A 34 -4.58 -3.71 -16.36
C GLY A 34 -5.11 -4.98 -15.69
N SER A 35 -5.04 -6.09 -16.44
CA SER A 35 -5.53 -7.40 -16.01
C SER A 35 -4.48 -8.49 -16.25
N GLY A 36 -4.58 -9.58 -15.47
CA GLY A 36 -3.69 -10.73 -15.59
C GLY A 36 -2.21 -10.35 -15.51
N LYS A 37 -1.45 -10.72 -16.53
CA LYS A 37 0.01 -10.48 -16.63
C LYS A 37 0.39 -9.02 -16.87
N ASN A 38 -0.55 -8.17 -17.29
CA ASN A 38 -0.30 -6.75 -17.60
C ASN A 38 -0.66 -5.82 -16.43
N ARG A 39 -0.82 -6.38 -15.22
CA ARG A 39 -1.15 -5.58 -14.04
C ARG A 39 0.07 -4.78 -13.61
N LYS A 40 -0.05 -3.45 -13.62
CA LYS A 40 1.03 -2.53 -13.25
C LYS A 40 0.58 -1.55 -12.17
N ILE A 41 1.49 -1.23 -11.26
CA ILE A 41 1.33 -0.12 -10.33
C ILE A 41 1.58 1.17 -11.12
N ILE A 42 0.62 2.10 -11.08
CA ILE A 42 0.72 3.41 -11.75
C ILE A 42 0.93 4.56 -10.78
N ALA A 43 0.55 4.36 -9.52
CA ALA A 43 0.74 5.30 -8.43
C ALA A 43 0.64 4.55 -7.10
N THR A 44 1.26 5.11 -6.08
CA THR A 44 1.08 4.68 -4.69
C THR A 44 0.61 5.90 -3.90
N MET A 45 -0.55 5.78 -3.23
CA MET A 45 -1.10 6.83 -2.38
C MET A 45 -0.88 6.47 -0.92
N TYR A 46 -0.36 7.40 -0.12
CA TYR A 46 -0.24 7.22 1.31
C TYR A 46 -1.47 7.78 2.01
N VAL A 47 -2.15 6.92 2.77
CA VAL A 47 -3.44 7.23 3.38
C VAL A 47 -3.42 6.85 4.85
N ARG A 48 -3.87 7.78 5.69
CA ARG A 48 -4.08 7.50 7.12
C ARG A 48 -5.49 6.94 7.34
N ALA A 49 -5.58 5.73 7.88
CA ALA A 49 -6.85 5.06 8.17
C ALA A 49 -6.72 4.12 9.39
N ARG A 50 -7.84 3.68 9.93
CA ARG A 50 -7.88 2.66 11.01
C ARG A 50 -7.63 1.25 10.49
N ASP A 51 -8.10 0.96 9.28
CA ASP A 51 -7.98 -0.34 8.63
C ASP A 51 -7.73 -0.19 7.11
N SER A 52 -7.38 -1.32 6.49
CA SER A 52 -7.07 -1.41 5.06
C SER A 52 -8.27 -1.08 4.16
N ALA A 53 -9.50 -1.42 4.58
CA ALA A 53 -10.71 -1.13 3.83
C ALA A 53 -10.99 0.37 3.78
N GLY A 54 -10.83 1.06 4.90
CA GLY A 54 -10.88 2.51 5.02
C GLY A 54 -9.81 3.18 4.17
N ALA A 55 -8.58 2.66 4.18
CA ALA A 55 -7.51 3.18 3.34
C ALA A 55 -7.85 3.11 1.83
N ALA A 56 -8.38 1.97 1.36
CA ALA A 56 -8.78 1.81 -0.04
C ALA A 56 -9.95 2.72 -0.42
N LYS A 57 -10.96 2.87 0.45
CA LYS A 57 -12.09 3.79 0.23
C LYS A 57 -11.62 5.24 0.13
N THR A 58 -10.75 5.66 1.04
CA THR A 58 -10.18 7.01 1.05
C THR A 58 -9.30 7.26 -0.18
N ALA A 59 -8.42 6.31 -0.55
CA ALA A 59 -7.62 6.42 -1.78
C ALA A 59 -8.50 6.56 -3.02
N LYS A 60 -9.58 5.77 -3.12
CA LYS A 60 -10.55 5.87 -4.21
C LYS A 60 -11.28 7.21 -4.24
N TYR A 61 -11.62 7.76 -3.08
CA TYR A 61 -12.27 9.07 -2.99
C TYR A 61 -11.36 10.20 -3.49
N PHE A 62 -10.06 10.12 -3.18
CA PHE A 62 -9.06 11.13 -3.55
C PHE A 62 -8.36 10.86 -4.90
N ASP A 63 -8.65 9.75 -5.60
CA ASP A 63 -8.12 9.50 -6.95
C ASP A 63 -8.85 10.37 -7.99
N ILE A 64 -8.33 11.58 -8.19
CA ILE A 64 -8.87 12.57 -9.14
C ILE A 64 -8.56 12.19 -10.59
N LYS A 65 -7.50 11.40 -10.84
CA LYS A 65 -7.07 11.06 -12.21
C LYS A 65 -8.00 10.06 -12.90
N ARG A 66 -8.87 9.36 -12.16
CA ARG A 66 -9.92 8.45 -12.66
C ARG A 66 -9.43 7.51 -13.76
N TYR A 67 -8.32 6.81 -13.51
CA TYR A 67 -7.84 5.79 -14.44
C TYR A 67 -8.95 4.76 -14.73
N PRO A 68 -9.08 4.23 -15.96
CA PRO A 68 -10.12 3.26 -16.26
C PRO A 68 -9.90 1.97 -15.45
N ARG A 69 -10.86 1.68 -14.57
CA ARG A 69 -10.93 0.46 -13.74
C ARG A 69 -9.66 0.21 -12.90
N PRO A 70 -9.26 1.13 -12.01
CA PRO A 70 -8.12 0.91 -11.13
C PRO A 70 -8.52 -0.05 -10.01
N SER A 71 -7.59 -0.93 -9.64
CA SER A 71 -7.67 -1.72 -8.41
C SER A 71 -6.85 -1.03 -7.33
N TYR A 72 -7.35 -1.00 -6.11
CA TYR A 72 -6.70 -0.38 -4.96
C TYR A 72 -6.21 -1.46 -4.00
N HIS A 73 -4.90 -1.53 -3.78
CA HIS A 73 -4.28 -2.56 -2.95
C HIS A 73 -3.62 -1.91 -1.74
N PRO A 74 -4.33 -1.81 -0.61
CA PRO A 74 -3.79 -1.26 0.62
C PRO A 74 -2.84 -2.26 1.29
N ARG A 75 -1.67 -1.78 1.69
CA ARG A 75 -0.74 -2.45 2.61
C ARG A 75 -0.26 -1.46 3.67
N LEU A 76 0.20 -1.94 4.82
CA LEU A 76 0.81 -1.04 5.80
C LEU A 76 2.09 -0.44 5.21
N ALA A 77 2.26 0.87 5.39
CA ALA A 77 3.48 1.54 4.98
C ALA A 77 4.60 1.19 5.97
N GLY A 78 5.74 0.74 5.45
CA GLY A 78 6.91 0.46 6.27
C GLY A 78 7.51 1.76 6.84
N PRO A 79 8.14 1.74 8.02
CA PRO A 79 8.79 2.92 8.59
C PRO A 79 9.80 3.58 7.64
N ARG A 80 10.54 2.77 6.87
CA ARG A 80 11.50 3.24 5.85
C ARG A 80 10.81 4.01 4.72
N GLU A 81 9.65 3.54 4.27
CA GLU A 81 8.84 4.21 3.25
C GLU A 81 8.32 5.57 3.71
N LEU A 82 8.26 5.77 5.02
CA LEU A 82 7.84 7.02 5.67
C LEU A 82 9.03 7.92 6.02
N GLY A 83 10.25 7.55 5.60
CA GLY A 83 11.47 8.31 5.86
C GLY A 83 12.03 8.13 7.27
N CYS A 84 11.58 7.15 8.06
CA CYS A 84 12.22 6.82 9.33
C CYS A 84 13.56 6.12 9.05
N THR A 85 14.67 6.80 9.34
CA THR A 85 16.00 6.18 9.43
C THR A 85 16.21 5.65 10.85
N ARG A 86 16.77 4.45 10.97
CA ARG A 86 17.20 3.89 12.25
C ARG A 86 18.38 4.74 12.73
N ASN A 87 18.15 5.62 13.70
CA ASN A 87 19.21 6.31 14.44
C ASN A 87 19.86 5.34 15.44
#